data_AF-A0A380RYE4-F1
#
_entry.id   AF-A0A380RYE4-F1
#
_cell.length_a   1.000
_cell.length_b   1.000
_cell.length_c   1.000
_cell.angle_alpha   90.00
_cell.angle_beta   90.00
_cell.angle_gamma   90.00
#
_symmetry.space_group_name_H-M   'P 1'
#
loop_
_entity.id
_entity.type
_entity.pdbx_description
1 polymer ?
#
loop_
_entity_poly.entity_id
_entity_poly.type
_entity_poly.pdbx_seq_one_letter_code
_entity_poly.pdbx_strand_id
1 'polypeptide(L)'
;MVKKLIESLNSVLLGKQEQVEMLVMALLADGHVLIEDVPGTGKTTIAKALAAAIGADFARIQFTPDLLPADVTGGAVFKANTGEFEIRKGPVFTQVLLADEINRASPRTQSSLLEAMEERQVSLEGERHALPKLFMVLATENPVEFHGVFPLPEAQMDRFLVRLSLGYPTAETELGILRAHRDGRPLDTLKAVTTPDEIIAVRNDVRKIHIDESLEMYVVSLVQATRTNPAVRLAASPRAGINLIKMAQACAYVAGRDFVNPDDIQHVFFPVMEHRVFAKDSNTPGASRQILEGILKQVRVPK
;
A
#
# COMPACT_ATOMS: atom_id res chain seq x y z
N MET A 1 0.87 20.87 -5.64
CA MET A 1 -0.22 19.90 -5.40
C MET A 1 0.13 18.96 -4.23
N VAL A 2 1.22 18.19 -4.30
CA VAL A 2 1.64 17.20 -3.28
C VAL A 2 1.64 17.72 -1.84
N LYS A 3 2.26 18.88 -1.57
CA LYS A 3 2.27 19.48 -0.22
C LYS A 3 0.87 19.70 0.35
N LYS A 4 -0.08 20.17 -0.47
CA LYS A 4 -1.49 20.37 -0.06
C LYS A 4 -2.17 19.03 0.24
N LEU A 5 -1.86 17.98 -0.51
CA LEU A 5 -2.37 16.63 -0.24
C LEU A 5 -1.87 16.10 1.10
N ILE A 6 -0.57 16.21 1.38
CA ILE A 6 0.01 15.82 2.67
C ILE A 6 -0.61 16.62 3.82
N GLU A 7 -0.73 17.95 3.69
CA GLU A 7 -1.38 18.81 4.69
C GLU A 7 -2.84 18.41 4.93
N SER A 8 -3.59 18.13 3.86
CA SER A 8 -4.99 17.69 3.92
C SER A 8 -5.15 16.34 4.61
N LEU A 9 -4.22 15.41 4.46
CA LEU A 9 -4.28 14.12 5.14
C LEU A 9 -3.90 14.24 6.62
N ASN A 10 -2.89 15.05 6.94
CA ASN A 10 -2.47 15.30 8.32
C ASN A 10 -3.50 16.09 9.13
N SER A 11 -4.38 16.88 8.50
CA SER A 11 -5.50 17.51 9.22
C SER A 11 -6.55 16.51 9.70
N VAL A 12 -6.58 15.30 9.13
CA VAL A 12 -7.49 14.21 9.55
C VAL A 12 -6.77 13.20 10.43
N LEU A 13 -5.53 12.85 10.09
CA LEU A 13 -4.73 11.85 10.80
C LEU A 13 -3.61 12.53 11.61
N LEU A 14 -3.93 12.90 12.85
CA LEU A 14 -3.02 13.62 13.73
C LEU A 14 -1.80 12.75 14.14
N GLY A 15 -0.62 13.35 14.15
CA GLY A 15 0.62 12.74 14.66
C GLY A 15 1.19 11.61 13.79
N LYS A 16 0.79 11.51 12.52
CA LYS A 16 1.19 10.43 11.59
C LYS A 16 1.85 10.95 10.30
N GLN A 17 2.64 12.02 10.41
CA GLN A 17 3.27 12.71 9.28
C GLN A 17 4.03 11.74 8.36
N GLU A 18 4.91 10.91 8.93
CA GLU A 18 5.75 9.98 8.17
C GLU A 18 4.90 8.93 7.42
N GLN A 19 3.85 8.40 8.06
CA GLN A 19 2.97 7.41 7.43
C GLN A 19 2.14 8.05 6.31
N VAL A 20 1.71 9.30 6.48
CA VAL A 20 1.01 10.06 5.45
C VAL A 20 1.93 10.32 4.26
N GLU A 21 3.17 10.75 4.49
CA GLU A 21 4.17 10.96 3.43
C GLU A 21 4.45 9.66 2.68
N MET A 22 4.65 8.55 3.38
CA MET A 22 4.88 7.23 2.78
C MET A 22 3.69 6.73 1.96
N LEU A 23 2.46 6.98 2.43
CA LEU A 23 1.24 6.68 1.68
C LEU A 23 1.15 7.51 0.40
N VAL A 24 1.45 8.81 0.47
CA VAL A 24 1.45 9.69 -0.70
C VAL A 24 2.54 9.27 -1.68
N MET A 25 3.74 8.93 -1.21
CA MET A 25 4.80 8.37 -2.05
C MET A 25 4.33 7.10 -2.77
N ALA A 26 3.67 6.18 -2.06
CA ALA A 26 3.12 4.96 -2.66
C ALA A 26 2.02 5.24 -3.69
N LEU A 27 1.16 6.23 -3.45
CA LEU A 27 0.16 6.69 -4.42
C LEU A 27 0.83 7.19 -5.71
N LEU A 28 1.88 8.01 -5.59
CA LEU A 28 2.61 8.57 -6.73
C LEU A 28 3.52 7.54 -7.44
N ALA A 29 3.92 6.48 -6.74
CA ALA A 29 4.65 5.35 -7.29
C ALA A 29 3.75 4.27 -7.93
N ASP A 30 2.43 4.49 -7.98
CA ASP A 30 1.43 3.55 -8.50
C ASP A 30 1.43 2.18 -7.80
N GLY A 31 1.57 2.22 -6.46
CA GLY A 31 1.65 1.03 -5.63
C GLY A 31 0.42 0.78 -4.76
N HIS A 32 0.24 -0.50 -4.39
CA HIS A 32 -0.67 -0.93 -3.34
C HIS A 32 0.04 -0.92 -1.98
N VAL A 33 -0.70 -0.73 -0.90
CA VAL A 33 -0.15 -0.63 0.47
C VAL A 33 -0.76 -1.70 1.35
N LEU A 34 0.11 -2.41 2.09
CA LEU A 34 -0.29 -3.28 3.18
C LEU A 34 -0.15 -2.51 4.50
N ILE A 35 -1.19 -2.49 5.32
CA ILE A 35 -1.21 -1.85 6.63
C ILE A 35 -1.34 -2.93 7.71
N GLU A 36 -0.23 -3.28 8.34
CA GLU A 36 -0.16 -4.24 9.44
C GLU A 36 -0.19 -3.51 10.77
N ASP A 37 -1.32 -3.56 11.47
CA ASP A 37 -1.47 -2.79 12.69
C ASP A 37 -2.71 -3.26 13.51
N VAL A 38 -2.79 -2.87 14.78
CA VAL A 38 -3.87 -3.25 15.71
C VAL A 38 -5.18 -2.49 15.44
N PRO A 39 -6.34 -2.99 15.91
CA PRO A 39 -7.61 -2.30 15.71
C PRO A 39 -7.63 -0.87 16.27
N GLY A 40 -8.38 0.03 15.62
CA GLY A 40 -8.60 1.39 16.12
C GLY A 40 -7.52 2.42 15.79
N THR A 41 -6.49 2.09 15.00
CA THR A 41 -5.38 3.02 14.69
C THR A 41 -5.62 3.99 13.52
N GLY A 42 -6.86 4.11 13.05
CA GLY A 42 -7.22 5.08 12.00
C GLY A 42 -7.03 4.59 10.56
N LYS A 43 -6.86 3.27 10.32
CA LYS A 43 -6.72 2.67 8.97
C LYS A 43 -7.88 3.01 8.01
N THR A 44 -9.11 2.91 8.51
CA THR A 44 -10.29 3.30 7.71
C THR A 44 -10.30 4.80 7.45
N THR A 45 -9.88 5.60 8.43
CA THR A 45 -9.84 7.06 8.34
C THR A 45 -8.85 7.52 7.28
N ILE A 46 -7.63 7.00 7.27
CA ILE A 46 -6.60 7.38 6.29
C ILE A 46 -7.01 7.00 4.86
N ALA A 47 -7.63 5.83 4.67
CA ALA A 47 -8.11 5.39 3.36
C ALA A 47 -9.21 6.29 2.79
N LYS A 48 -10.20 6.64 3.62
CA LYS A 48 -11.27 7.56 3.22
C LYS A 48 -10.76 8.98 3.00
N ALA A 49 -9.84 9.44 3.86
CA ALA A 49 -9.22 10.76 3.72
C ALA A 49 -8.44 10.87 2.41
N LEU A 50 -7.70 9.82 2.04
CA LEU A 50 -6.99 9.75 0.75
C LEU A 50 -7.95 9.92 -0.42
N ALA A 51 -9.01 9.10 -0.47
CA ALA A 51 -9.98 9.14 -1.56
C ALA A 51 -10.68 10.51 -1.64
N ALA A 52 -11.12 11.05 -0.51
CA ALA A 52 -11.76 12.36 -0.45
C ALA A 52 -10.80 13.51 -0.85
N ALA A 53 -9.54 13.48 -0.42
CA ALA A 53 -8.56 14.51 -0.72
C ALA A 53 -8.16 14.54 -2.20
N ILE A 54 -8.22 13.41 -2.91
CA ILE A 54 -7.91 13.33 -4.34
C ILE A 54 -9.17 13.30 -5.23
N GLY A 55 -10.36 13.42 -4.64
CA GLY A 55 -11.63 13.35 -5.38
C GLY A 55 -11.85 12.00 -6.08
N ALA A 56 -11.38 10.92 -5.48
CA ALA A 56 -11.46 9.57 -6.04
C ALA A 56 -12.69 8.79 -5.53
N ASP A 57 -13.19 7.91 -6.38
CA ASP A 57 -14.15 6.89 -5.97
C ASP A 57 -13.55 5.98 -4.90
N PHE A 58 -14.35 5.71 -3.86
CA PHE A 58 -13.95 4.91 -2.72
C PHE A 58 -14.86 3.69 -2.59
N ALA A 59 -14.26 2.52 -2.41
CA ALA A 59 -14.98 1.34 -1.93
C ALA A 59 -14.27 0.74 -0.72
N ARG A 60 -15.06 0.11 0.15
CA ARG A 60 -14.56 -0.67 1.28
C ARG A 60 -15.14 -2.07 1.18
N ILE A 61 -14.28 -3.06 1.37
CA ILE A 61 -14.65 -4.45 1.53
C ILE A 61 -14.07 -4.96 2.83
N GLN A 62 -14.92 -5.61 3.63
CA GLN A 62 -14.50 -6.29 4.84
C GLN A 62 -14.27 -7.75 4.47
N PHE A 63 -13.05 -8.24 4.66
CA PHE A 63 -12.74 -9.65 4.44
C PHE A 63 -13.24 -10.45 5.63
N THR A 64 -14.09 -11.43 5.35
CA THR A 64 -14.65 -12.37 6.30
C THR A 64 -14.46 -13.80 5.80
N PRO A 65 -14.53 -14.82 6.68
CA PRO A 65 -14.28 -16.22 6.28
C PRO A 65 -15.25 -16.74 5.21
N ASP A 66 -16.45 -16.17 5.13
CA ASP A 66 -17.53 -16.52 4.20
C ASP A 66 -17.53 -15.71 2.89
N LEU A 67 -16.68 -14.68 2.79
CA LEU A 67 -16.60 -13.82 1.61
C LEU A 67 -16.17 -14.62 0.38
N LEU A 68 -16.92 -14.53 -0.70
CA LEU A 68 -16.63 -15.23 -1.95
C LEU A 68 -15.79 -14.36 -2.91
N PRO A 69 -15.02 -14.96 -3.84
CA PRO A 69 -14.32 -14.21 -4.88
C PRO A 69 -15.23 -13.26 -5.66
N ALA A 70 -16.46 -13.68 -5.97
CA ALA A 70 -17.44 -12.87 -6.70
C ALA A 70 -17.91 -11.63 -5.92
N ASP A 71 -17.82 -11.63 -4.58
CA ASP A 71 -18.11 -10.44 -3.77
C ASP A 71 -17.02 -9.38 -3.90
N VAL A 72 -15.81 -9.78 -4.32
CA VAL A 72 -14.66 -8.90 -4.59
C VAL A 72 -14.71 -8.41 -6.03
N THR A 73 -14.79 -9.34 -6.99
CA THR A 73 -14.66 -9.07 -8.42
C THR A 73 -15.98 -8.67 -9.09
N GLY A 74 -17.11 -9.06 -8.51
CA GLY A 74 -18.40 -9.03 -9.19
C GLY A 74 -18.71 -10.35 -9.90
N GLY A 75 -19.86 -10.38 -10.55
CA GLY A 75 -20.38 -11.56 -11.26
C GLY A 75 -21.68 -11.25 -11.99
N ALA A 76 -22.27 -12.27 -12.60
CA ALA A 76 -23.55 -12.15 -13.29
C ALA A 76 -24.74 -12.37 -12.36
N VAL A 77 -25.72 -11.46 -12.42
CA VAL A 77 -26.97 -11.54 -11.66
C VAL A 77 -28.12 -11.74 -12.65
N PHE A 78 -28.90 -12.80 -12.45
CA PHE A 78 -30.07 -13.07 -13.27
C PHE A 78 -31.21 -12.09 -12.98
N LYS A 79 -31.63 -11.34 -14.00
CA LYS A 79 -32.77 -10.43 -13.95
C LYS A 79 -34.03 -11.15 -14.39
N ALA A 80 -34.85 -11.58 -13.42
CA ALA A 80 -36.08 -12.33 -13.70
C ALA A 80 -37.11 -11.56 -14.56
N ASN A 81 -37.05 -10.23 -14.58
CA ASN A 81 -37.90 -9.37 -15.41
C ASN A 81 -37.50 -9.34 -16.89
N THR A 82 -36.21 -9.51 -17.22
CA THR A 82 -35.72 -9.52 -18.61
C THR A 82 -35.35 -10.92 -19.09
N GLY A 83 -35.16 -11.88 -18.18
CA GLY A 83 -34.64 -13.21 -18.50
C GLY A 83 -33.15 -13.22 -18.84
N GLU A 84 -32.44 -12.12 -18.57
CA GLU A 84 -31.03 -11.93 -18.94
C GLU A 84 -30.12 -11.92 -17.72
N PHE A 85 -28.85 -12.26 -17.93
CA PHE A 85 -27.80 -12.10 -16.93
C PHE A 85 -27.17 -10.71 -17.07
N GLU A 86 -27.24 -9.89 -16.02
CA GLU A 86 -26.55 -8.59 -15.97
C GLU A 86 -25.25 -8.71 -15.18
N ILE A 87 -24.17 -8.18 -15.76
CA ILE A 87 -22.87 -8.11 -15.07
C ILE A 87 -22.93 -7.04 -13.99
N ARG A 88 -22.79 -7.47 -12.74
CA ARG A 88 -22.65 -6.60 -11.57
C ARG A 88 -21.18 -6.50 -11.19
N LYS A 89 -20.59 -5.33 -11.38
CA LYS A 89 -19.21 -5.01 -10.98
C LYS A 89 -19.06 -5.06 -9.45
N GLY A 90 -18.00 -5.72 -8.98
CA GLY A 90 -17.65 -5.78 -7.56
C GLY A 90 -16.91 -4.52 -7.06
N PRO A 91 -16.59 -4.45 -5.75
CA PRO A 91 -15.93 -3.31 -5.12
C PRO A 91 -14.55 -2.96 -5.71
N VAL A 92 -13.86 -3.89 -6.39
CA VAL A 92 -12.58 -3.61 -7.03
C VAL A 92 -12.67 -2.60 -8.17
N PHE A 93 -13.85 -2.38 -8.75
CA PHE A 93 -14.10 -1.35 -9.75
C PHE A 93 -14.25 0.03 -9.11
N THR A 94 -13.21 0.46 -8.40
CA THR A 94 -13.10 1.75 -7.71
C THR A 94 -11.71 2.33 -7.91
N GLN A 95 -11.47 3.57 -7.49
CA GLN A 95 -10.15 4.19 -7.59
C GLN A 95 -9.30 3.97 -6.33
N VAL A 96 -9.93 4.02 -5.15
CA VAL A 96 -9.31 3.67 -3.87
C VAL A 96 -10.13 2.58 -3.18
N LEU A 97 -9.53 1.42 -3.00
CA LEU A 97 -10.14 0.28 -2.32
C LEU A 97 -9.50 0.07 -0.95
N LEU A 98 -10.30 0.09 0.11
CA LEU A 98 -9.91 -0.43 1.41
C LEU A 98 -10.32 -1.89 1.53
N ALA A 99 -9.34 -2.80 1.60
CA ALA A 99 -9.54 -4.22 1.85
C ALA A 99 -9.20 -4.54 3.31
N ASP A 100 -10.22 -4.50 4.17
CA ASP A 100 -10.03 -4.61 5.62
C ASP A 100 -9.91 -6.08 6.04
N GLU A 101 -8.90 -6.41 6.85
CA GLU A 101 -8.63 -7.73 7.42
C GLU A 101 -8.48 -8.82 6.35
N ILE A 102 -7.66 -8.57 5.32
CA ILE A 102 -7.46 -9.47 4.18
C ILE A 102 -7.10 -10.90 4.60
N ASN A 103 -6.42 -11.04 5.74
CA ASN A 103 -6.06 -12.30 6.35
C ASN A 103 -7.24 -13.09 6.94
N ARG A 104 -8.48 -12.59 6.95
CA ARG A 104 -9.66 -13.34 7.45
C ARG A 104 -10.41 -14.12 6.36
N ALA A 105 -10.20 -13.81 5.08
CA ALA A 105 -10.86 -14.53 4.00
C ALA A 105 -10.05 -15.74 3.53
N SER A 106 -10.73 -16.66 2.84
CA SER A 106 -10.07 -17.84 2.26
C SER A 106 -8.96 -17.43 1.26
N PRO A 107 -7.93 -18.28 1.06
CA PRO A 107 -6.89 -18.03 0.06
C PRO A 107 -7.42 -17.79 -1.36
N ARG A 108 -8.56 -18.40 -1.70
CA ARG A 108 -9.22 -18.20 -3.00
C ARG A 108 -9.77 -16.78 -3.15
N THR A 109 -10.38 -16.25 -2.10
CA THR A 109 -10.91 -14.88 -2.07
C THR A 109 -9.77 -13.85 -2.06
N GLN A 110 -8.72 -14.08 -1.27
CA GLN A 110 -7.51 -13.26 -1.30
C GLN A 110 -6.90 -13.20 -2.71
N SER A 111 -6.79 -14.36 -3.37
CA SER A 111 -6.24 -14.45 -4.74
C SER A 111 -7.02 -13.61 -5.74
N SER A 112 -8.35 -13.52 -5.62
CA SER A 112 -9.17 -12.71 -6.53
C SER A 112 -8.85 -11.20 -6.46
N LEU A 113 -8.57 -10.68 -5.28
CA LEU A 113 -8.12 -9.29 -5.11
C LEU A 113 -6.69 -9.09 -5.65
N LEU A 114 -5.80 -10.04 -5.35
CA LEU A 114 -4.39 -9.96 -5.72
C LEU A 114 -4.17 -10.11 -7.23
N GLU A 115 -5.02 -10.88 -7.91
CA GLU A 115 -5.09 -10.95 -9.37
C GLU A 115 -5.55 -9.62 -9.96
N ALA A 116 -6.63 -9.03 -9.42
CA ALA A 116 -7.11 -7.71 -9.85
C ALA A 116 -6.05 -6.60 -9.66
N MET A 117 -5.26 -6.68 -8.58
CA MET A 117 -4.12 -5.78 -8.33
C MET A 117 -3.02 -5.92 -9.39
N GLU A 118 -2.65 -7.14 -9.75
CA GLU A 118 -1.56 -7.39 -10.69
C GLU A 118 -1.97 -7.12 -12.14
N GLU A 119 -3.12 -7.66 -12.56
CA GLU A 119 -3.58 -7.63 -13.96
C GLU A 119 -4.27 -6.31 -14.33
N ARG A 120 -4.67 -5.50 -13.34
CA ARG A 120 -5.43 -4.25 -13.52
C ARG A 120 -6.71 -4.43 -14.34
N GLN A 121 -7.27 -5.63 -14.32
CA GLN A 121 -8.53 -6.01 -14.96
C GLN A 121 -9.14 -7.19 -14.20
N VAL A 122 -10.42 -7.46 -14.46
CA VAL A 122 -11.15 -8.61 -13.94
C VAL A 122 -11.84 -9.31 -15.11
N SER A 123 -11.80 -10.64 -15.14
CA SER A 123 -12.56 -11.43 -16.12
C SER A 123 -13.90 -11.85 -15.52
N LEU A 124 -15.02 -11.42 -16.12
CA LEU A 124 -16.38 -11.80 -15.71
C LEU A 124 -17.09 -12.43 -16.91
N GLU A 125 -17.67 -13.62 -16.76
CA GLU A 125 -18.38 -14.34 -17.84
C GLU A 125 -17.58 -14.46 -19.17
N GLY A 126 -16.25 -14.57 -19.08
CA GLY A 126 -15.36 -14.66 -20.24
C GLY A 126 -14.97 -13.32 -20.87
N GLU A 127 -15.53 -12.20 -20.40
CA GLU A 127 -15.19 -10.85 -20.85
C GLU A 127 -14.21 -10.15 -19.90
N ARG A 128 -13.29 -9.38 -20.46
CA ARG A 128 -12.30 -8.60 -19.70
C ARG A 128 -12.84 -7.22 -19.40
N HIS A 129 -12.85 -6.86 -18.13
CA HIS A 129 -13.24 -5.54 -17.67
C HIS A 129 -12.04 -4.84 -17.01
N ALA A 130 -11.55 -3.77 -17.63
CA ALA A 130 -10.45 -2.97 -17.09
C ALA A 130 -10.85 -2.26 -15.79
N LEU A 131 -9.91 -2.19 -14.85
CA LEU A 131 -10.03 -1.36 -13.67
C LEU A 131 -9.68 0.10 -14.00
N PRO A 132 -10.08 1.07 -13.15
CA PRO A 132 -9.72 2.48 -13.36
C PRO A 132 -8.20 2.67 -13.44
N LYS A 133 -7.75 3.64 -14.26
CA LYS A 133 -6.31 3.98 -14.40
C LYS A 133 -5.66 4.35 -13.07
N LEU A 134 -6.40 5.07 -12.23
CA LEU A 134 -6.07 5.24 -10.82
C LEU A 134 -6.73 4.09 -10.06
N PHE A 135 -5.96 3.10 -9.64
CA PHE A 135 -6.44 2.02 -8.79
C PHE A 135 -5.42 1.74 -7.69
N MET A 136 -5.77 2.05 -6.46
CA MET A 136 -4.94 1.82 -5.27
C MET A 136 -5.70 0.94 -4.28
N VAL A 137 -5.01 -0.07 -3.75
CA VAL A 137 -5.55 -0.95 -2.71
C VAL A 137 -4.78 -0.68 -1.44
N LEU A 138 -5.52 -0.39 -0.37
CA LEU A 138 -5.03 -0.32 1.00
C LEU A 138 -5.56 -1.57 1.69
N ALA A 139 -4.74 -2.62 1.78
CA ALA A 139 -5.10 -3.84 2.48
C ALA A 139 -4.68 -3.73 3.95
N THR A 140 -5.49 -4.22 4.87
CA THR A 140 -5.15 -4.23 6.30
C THR A 140 -5.05 -5.66 6.81
N GLU A 141 -4.12 -5.88 7.73
CA GLU A 141 -3.99 -7.14 8.46
C GLU A 141 -3.85 -6.84 9.95
N ASN A 142 -4.51 -7.68 10.76
CA ASN A 142 -4.36 -7.65 12.21
C ASN A 142 -3.39 -8.78 12.64
N PRO A 143 -2.18 -8.45 13.12
CA PRO A 143 -1.17 -9.46 13.45
C PRO A 143 -1.48 -10.23 14.75
N VAL A 144 -2.45 -9.78 15.56
CA VAL A 144 -2.74 -10.34 16.90
C VAL A 144 -3.82 -11.42 16.85
N GLU A 145 -4.59 -11.51 15.77
CA GLU A 145 -5.72 -12.44 15.69
C GLU A 145 -5.25 -13.79 15.13
N PHE A 146 -5.29 -14.84 15.96
CA PHE A 146 -4.78 -16.17 15.59
C PHE A 146 -5.89 -17.17 15.19
N HIS A 147 -7.16 -16.86 15.46
CA HIS A 147 -8.27 -17.78 15.20
C HIS A 147 -9.03 -17.39 13.93
N GLY A 148 -9.12 -18.33 12.99
CA GLY A 148 -9.90 -18.13 11.76
C GLY A 148 -9.23 -17.19 10.75
N VAL A 149 -7.90 -17.06 10.80
CA VAL A 149 -7.11 -16.28 9.84
C VAL A 149 -6.30 -17.18 8.90
N PHE A 150 -6.15 -16.72 7.67
CA PHE A 150 -5.32 -17.25 6.60
C PHE A 150 -4.26 -16.20 6.27
N PRO A 151 -3.02 -16.33 6.78
CA PRO A 151 -1.97 -15.34 6.50
C PRO A 151 -1.68 -15.29 5.01
N LEU A 152 -1.38 -14.10 4.49
CA LEU A 152 -0.95 -13.97 3.11
C LEU A 152 0.35 -14.76 2.89
N PRO A 153 0.41 -15.62 1.85
CA PRO A 153 1.66 -16.25 1.47
C PRO A 153 2.73 -15.20 1.15
N GLU A 154 3.99 -15.49 1.45
CA GLU A 154 5.12 -14.55 1.23
C GLU A 154 5.21 -14.06 -0.22
N ALA A 155 4.92 -14.95 -1.18
CA ALA A 155 4.86 -14.61 -2.61
C ALA A 155 3.71 -13.64 -2.96
N GLN A 156 2.65 -13.60 -2.15
CA GLN A 156 1.54 -12.66 -2.32
C GLN A 156 1.86 -11.31 -1.71
N MET A 157 2.56 -11.27 -0.58
CA MET A 157 3.01 -10.01 0.05
C MET A 157 3.88 -9.18 -0.89
N ASP A 158 4.68 -9.81 -1.76
CA ASP A 158 5.53 -9.12 -2.75
C ASP A 158 4.75 -8.21 -3.72
N ARG A 159 3.43 -8.40 -3.86
CA ARG A 159 2.53 -7.55 -4.68
C ARG A 159 2.25 -6.17 -4.07
N PHE A 160 2.45 -5.99 -2.76
CA PHE A 160 2.28 -4.69 -2.11
C PHE A 160 3.56 -3.88 -2.22
N LEU A 161 3.47 -2.64 -2.71
CA LEU A 161 4.63 -1.77 -2.89
C LEU A 161 5.33 -1.51 -1.56
N VAL A 162 4.56 -1.09 -0.56
CA VAL A 162 5.04 -0.84 0.81
C VAL A 162 4.16 -1.52 1.84
N ARG A 163 4.79 -1.84 2.97
CA ARG A 163 4.12 -2.20 4.22
C ARG A 163 4.28 -1.06 5.22
N LEU A 164 3.16 -0.61 5.78
CA LEU A 164 3.11 0.46 6.79
C LEU A 164 2.52 -0.05 8.10
N SER A 165 2.91 0.59 9.20
CA SER A 165 2.27 0.47 10.50
C SER A 165 1.94 1.86 11.02
N LEU A 166 0.69 2.11 11.42
CA LEU A 166 0.31 3.41 11.98
C LEU A 166 0.67 3.45 13.46
N GLY A 167 0.36 2.38 14.21
CA GLY A 167 0.59 2.28 15.64
C GLY A 167 -0.31 3.22 16.46
N TYR A 168 -0.30 3.06 17.78
CA TYR A 168 -1.06 3.94 18.66
C TYR A 168 -0.55 5.40 18.61
N PRO A 169 -1.44 6.39 18.75
CA PRO A 169 -1.05 7.79 18.90
C PRO A 169 -0.30 8.02 20.23
N THR A 170 0.48 9.09 20.32
CA THR A 170 0.97 9.58 21.62
C THR A 170 -0.19 10.11 22.47
N ALA A 171 -0.01 10.24 23.78
CA ALA A 171 -1.03 10.80 24.65
C ALA A 171 -1.47 12.22 24.23
N GLU A 172 -0.55 13.07 23.77
CA GLU A 172 -0.93 14.40 23.25
C GLU A 172 -1.75 14.30 21.97
N THR A 173 -1.35 13.41 21.07
CA THR A 173 -2.04 13.16 19.80
C THR A 173 -3.44 12.60 20.05
N GLU A 174 -3.57 11.65 20.98
CA GLU A 174 -4.84 11.03 21.34
C GLU A 174 -5.81 12.04 21.95
N LEU A 175 -5.32 12.92 22.83
CA LEU A 175 -6.12 14.03 23.33
C LEU A 175 -6.59 14.97 22.21
N GLY A 176 -5.74 15.23 21.22
CA GLY A 176 -6.09 15.98 20.01
C GLY A 176 -7.20 15.30 19.20
N ILE A 177 -7.10 13.98 19.00
CA ILE A 177 -8.11 13.17 18.31
C ILE A 177 -9.46 13.23 19.03
N LEU A 178 -9.45 13.10 20.37
CA LEU A 178 -10.66 13.17 21.20
C LEU A 178 -11.33 14.54 21.12
N ARG A 179 -10.55 15.63 21.10
CA ARG A 179 -11.07 17.00 20.93
C ARG A 179 -11.67 17.19 19.54
N ALA A 180 -10.92 16.81 18.50
CA ALA A 180 -11.39 16.91 17.13
C ALA A 180 -12.75 16.21 16.94
N HIS A 181 -12.90 14.98 17.46
CA HIS A 181 -14.15 14.21 17.37
C HIS A 181 -15.34 14.83 18.13
N ARG A 182 -15.10 15.66 19.15
CA ARG A 182 -16.17 16.39 19.85
C ARG A 182 -16.70 17.55 19.00
N ASP A 183 -15.82 18.19 18.24
CA ASP A 183 -16.14 19.36 17.42
C ASP A 183 -16.67 18.98 16.02
N GLY A 184 -16.59 17.69 15.65
CA GLY A 184 -17.07 17.12 14.40
C GLY A 184 -16.18 15.96 13.93
N ARG A 185 -16.46 15.34 12.77
CA ARG A 185 -15.48 14.43 12.15
C ARG A 185 -14.67 15.22 11.14
N PRO A 186 -13.34 15.38 11.30
CA PRO A 186 -12.51 16.13 10.35
C PRO A 186 -12.68 15.66 8.90
N LEU A 187 -12.90 14.36 8.73
CA LEU A 187 -13.16 13.72 7.43
C LEU A 187 -14.40 14.28 6.71
N ASP A 188 -15.46 14.62 7.44
CA ASP A 188 -16.74 15.07 6.85
C ASP A 188 -16.61 16.47 6.21
N THR A 189 -15.62 17.25 6.65
CA THR A 189 -15.33 18.59 6.13
C THR A 189 -14.20 18.62 5.09
N LEU A 190 -13.59 17.47 4.81
CA LEU A 190 -12.46 17.36 3.91
C LEU A 190 -12.89 17.65 2.47
N LYS A 191 -12.21 18.57 1.81
CA LYS A 191 -12.43 18.89 0.39
C LYS A 191 -11.31 18.31 -0.45
N ALA A 192 -11.65 17.90 -1.67
CA ALA A 192 -10.66 17.49 -2.65
C ALA A 192 -9.69 18.65 -2.92
N VAL A 193 -8.39 18.36 -2.84
CA VAL A 193 -7.29 19.29 -3.09
C VAL A 193 -6.60 19.04 -4.43
N THR A 194 -6.96 17.94 -5.10
CA THR A 194 -6.49 17.50 -6.42
C THR A 194 -7.54 16.57 -7.04
N THR A 195 -7.26 16.02 -8.22
CA THR A 195 -8.15 15.12 -8.96
C THR A 195 -7.42 13.82 -9.34
N PRO A 196 -8.15 12.73 -9.67
CA PRO A 196 -7.51 11.49 -10.13
C PRO A 196 -6.61 11.68 -11.35
N ASP A 197 -7.01 12.53 -12.30
CA ASP A 197 -6.25 12.79 -13.53
C ASP A 197 -4.95 13.56 -13.24
N GLU A 198 -4.98 14.51 -12.29
CA GLU A 198 -3.76 15.18 -11.81
C GLU A 198 -2.79 14.22 -11.14
N ILE A 199 -3.28 13.27 -10.34
CA ILE A 199 -2.45 12.21 -9.74
C ILE A 199 -1.80 11.36 -10.83
N ILE A 200 -2.55 10.97 -11.87
CA ILE A 200 -2.02 10.21 -13.01
C ILE A 200 -0.96 11.02 -13.77
N ALA A 201 -1.17 12.31 -13.98
CA ALA A 201 -0.18 13.19 -14.60
C ALA A 201 1.11 13.23 -13.77
N VAL A 202 1.00 13.41 -12.46
CA VAL A 202 2.17 13.42 -11.56
C VAL A 202 2.89 12.07 -11.52
N ARG A 203 2.19 10.93 -11.57
CA ARG A 203 2.83 9.60 -11.68
C ARG A 203 3.76 9.52 -12.89
N ASN A 204 3.40 10.17 -14.01
CA ASN A 204 4.26 10.21 -15.20
C ASN A 204 5.48 11.10 -15.00
N ASP A 205 5.38 12.17 -14.20
CA ASP A 205 6.50 13.04 -13.89
C ASP A 205 7.46 12.40 -12.87
N VAL A 206 6.94 11.69 -11.87
CA VAL A 206 7.75 10.90 -10.93
C VAL A 206 8.62 9.88 -11.67
N ARG A 207 8.08 9.20 -12.69
CA ARG A 207 8.84 8.23 -13.50
C ARG A 207 10.02 8.85 -14.26
N LYS A 208 10.00 10.17 -14.49
CA LYS A 208 11.07 10.90 -15.20
C LYS A 208 12.16 11.41 -14.26
N ILE A 209 11.98 11.30 -12.95
CA ILE A 209 13.01 11.68 -11.97
C ILE A 209 14.27 10.89 -12.25
N HIS A 210 15.39 11.59 -12.39
CA HIS A 210 16.66 10.99 -12.77
C HIS A 210 17.20 10.11 -11.64
N ILE A 211 17.73 8.96 -12.00
CA ILE A 211 18.49 8.08 -11.12
C ILE A 211 19.81 7.76 -11.82
N ASP A 212 20.91 7.97 -11.12
CA ASP A 212 22.24 7.66 -11.63
C ASP A 212 22.49 6.14 -11.59
N GLU A 213 23.28 5.64 -12.54
CA GLU A 213 23.65 4.22 -12.63
C GLU A 213 24.28 3.71 -11.32
N SER A 214 25.04 4.55 -10.60
CA SER A 214 25.62 4.19 -9.31
C SER A 214 24.58 3.89 -8.23
N LEU A 215 23.42 4.57 -8.27
CA LEU A 215 22.30 4.33 -7.36
C LEU A 215 21.51 3.08 -7.78
N GLU A 216 21.37 2.82 -9.08
CA GLU A 216 20.80 1.56 -9.55
C GLU A 216 21.67 0.37 -9.11
N MET A 217 22.99 0.46 -9.25
CA MET A 217 23.94 -0.54 -8.76
C MET A 217 23.88 -0.69 -7.23
N TYR A 218 23.65 0.41 -6.49
CA TYR A 218 23.44 0.36 -5.05
C TYR A 218 22.17 -0.44 -4.68
N VAL A 219 21.04 -0.18 -5.36
CA VAL A 219 19.80 -0.95 -5.17
C VAL A 219 20.01 -2.43 -5.50
N VAL A 220 20.68 -2.74 -6.61
CA VAL A 220 21.02 -4.13 -6.98
C VAL A 220 21.87 -4.79 -5.90
N SER A 221 22.85 -4.07 -5.35
CA SER A 221 23.72 -4.56 -4.28
C SER A 221 22.96 -4.85 -2.99
N LEU A 222 22.01 -3.98 -2.61
CA LEU A 222 21.12 -4.21 -1.46
C LEU A 222 20.29 -5.48 -1.66
N VAL A 223 19.67 -5.65 -2.84
CA VAL A 223 18.86 -6.84 -3.15
C VAL A 223 19.73 -8.10 -3.16
N GLN A 224 20.91 -8.07 -3.78
CA GLN A 224 21.83 -9.21 -3.82
C GLN A 224 22.31 -9.61 -2.43
N ALA A 225 22.60 -8.63 -1.56
CA ALA A 225 22.99 -8.89 -0.19
C ALA A 225 21.93 -9.69 0.58
N THR A 226 20.63 -9.52 0.29
CA THR A 226 19.58 -10.38 0.88
C THR A 226 19.66 -11.83 0.42
N ARG A 227 20.12 -12.09 -0.81
CA ARG A 227 20.20 -13.44 -1.41
C ARG A 227 21.40 -14.22 -0.92
N THR A 228 22.50 -13.53 -0.64
CA THR A 228 23.74 -14.13 -0.15
C THR A 228 23.82 -14.22 1.37
N ASN A 229 22.91 -13.57 2.10
CA ASN A 229 22.92 -13.58 3.55
C ASN A 229 22.47 -14.95 4.10
N PRO A 230 23.29 -15.64 4.90
CA PRO A 230 22.98 -16.99 5.38
C PRO A 230 21.81 -17.06 6.36
N ALA A 231 21.42 -15.94 7.00
CA ALA A 231 20.29 -15.86 7.92
C ALA A 231 18.93 -15.71 7.20
N VAL A 232 18.94 -15.45 5.90
CA VAL A 232 17.73 -15.28 5.08
C VAL A 232 17.22 -16.64 4.60
N ARG A 233 15.91 -16.89 4.79
CA ARG A 233 15.18 -18.04 4.25
C ARG A 233 14.57 -17.70 2.89
N LEU A 234 13.92 -16.54 2.80
CA LEU A 234 13.39 -16.01 1.54
C LEU A 234 13.94 -14.61 1.33
N ALA A 235 14.64 -14.44 0.21
CA ALA A 235 15.31 -13.19 -0.15
C ALA A 235 14.43 -12.30 -1.02
N ALA A 236 14.82 -11.03 -1.14
CA ALA A 236 14.08 -10.06 -1.92
C ALA A 236 14.07 -10.42 -3.42
N SER A 237 12.87 -10.33 -4.03
CA SER A 237 12.65 -10.56 -5.45
C SER A 237 13.22 -9.40 -6.30
N PRO A 238 13.36 -9.56 -7.64
CA PRO A 238 13.67 -8.43 -8.52
C PRO A 238 12.66 -7.28 -8.43
N ARG A 239 11.39 -7.60 -8.10
CA ARG A 239 10.33 -6.61 -7.88
C ARG A 239 10.68 -5.66 -6.74
N ALA A 240 11.38 -6.13 -5.71
CA ALA A 240 11.85 -5.30 -4.61
C ALA A 240 12.76 -4.15 -5.09
N GLY A 241 13.68 -4.42 -6.01
CA GLY A 241 14.57 -3.41 -6.59
C GLY A 241 13.82 -2.37 -7.41
N ILE A 242 12.89 -2.82 -8.27
CA ILE A 242 12.01 -1.94 -9.05
C ILE A 242 11.21 -1.03 -8.12
N ASN A 243 10.68 -1.59 -7.04
CA ASN A 243 9.85 -0.90 -6.07
C ASN A 243 10.64 0.12 -5.22
N LEU A 244 11.89 -0.21 -4.86
CA LEU A 244 12.81 0.74 -4.22
C LEU A 244 13.06 1.96 -5.11
N ILE A 245 13.35 1.76 -6.40
CA ILE A 245 13.57 2.86 -7.35
C ILE A 245 12.31 3.72 -7.47
N LYS A 246 11.15 3.11 -7.70
CA LYS A 246 9.87 3.85 -7.81
C LYS A 246 9.58 4.69 -6.56
N MET A 247 9.79 4.11 -5.38
CA MET A 247 9.58 4.82 -4.10
C MET A 247 10.62 5.92 -3.88
N ALA A 248 11.88 5.69 -4.26
CA ALA A 248 12.94 6.70 -4.15
C ALA A 248 12.70 7.88 -5.10
N GLN A 249 12.23 7.63 -6.33
CA GLN A 249 11.79 8.67 -7.26
C GLN A 249 10.60 9.47 -6.70
N ALA A 250 9.63 8.79 -6.10
CA ALA A 250 8.50 9.46 -5.44
C ALA A 250 8.96 10.30 -4.24
N CYS A 251 9.94 9.82 -3.47
CA CYS A 251 10.56 10.54 -2.35
C CYS A 251 11.25 11.83 -2.84
N ALA A 252 12.11 11.73 -3.85
CA ALA A 252 12.76 12.88 -4.46
C ALA A 252 11.75 13.90 -5.00
N TYR A 253 10.68 13.43 -5.67
CA TYR A 253 9.62 14.31 -6.18
C TYR A 253 8.86 15.03 -5.06
N VAL A 254 8.51 14.32 -3.97
CA VAL A 254 7.85 14.92 -2.79
C VAL A 254 8.76 15.96 -2.13
N ALA A 255 10.07 15.72 -2.13
CA ALA A 255 11.08 16.67 -1.65
C ALA A 255 11.36 17.83 -2.63
N GLY A 256 10.71 17.88 -3.81
CA GLY A 256 10.88 18.92 -4.81
C GLY A 256 12.19 18.83 -5.61
N ARG A 257 12.82 17.64 -5.64
CA ARG A 257 14.02 17.36 -6.42
C ARG A 257 13.68 16.62 -7.71
N ASP A 258 14.53 16.79 -8.71
CA ASP A 258 14.47 16.14 -10.04
C ASP A 258 15.44 14.95 -10.19
N PHE A 259 16.19 14.63 -9.14
CA PHE A 259 17.08 13.47 -9.06
C PHE A 259 16.99 12.77 -7.69
N VAL A 260 17.23 11.46 -7.71
CA VAL A 260 17.32 10.59 -6.52
C VAL A 260 18.69 10.74 -5.87
N ASN A 261 18.71 10.79 -4.54
CA ASN A 261 19.92 10.68 -3.71
C ASN A 261 19.93 9.37 -2.93
N PRO A 262 21.09 8.94 -2.39
CA PRO A 262 21.15 7.73 -1.57
C PRO A 262 20.18 7.74 -0.39
N ASP A 263 19.99 8.91 0.24
CA ASP A 263 19.09 9.07 1.39
C ASP A 263 17.63 8.73 1.05
N ASP A 264 17.18 8.96 -0.19
CA ASP A 264 15.83 8.61 -0.63
C ASP A 264 15.62 7.10 -0.61
N ILE A 265 16.62 6.35 -1.09
CA ILE A 265 16.59 4.88 -1.12
C ILE A 265 16.60 4.35 0.31
N GLN A 266 17.42 4.93 1.19
CA GLN A 266 17.50 4.53 2.59
C GLN A 266 16.21 4.84 3.36
N HIS A 267 15.60 5.99 3.10
CA HIS A 267 14.35 6.41 3.73
C HIS A 267 13.19 5.44 3.42
N VAL A 268 13.08 5.01 2.16
CA VAL A 268 12.02 4.07 1.74
C VAL A 268 12.40 2.59 1.90
N PHE A 269 13.62 2.30 2.37
CA PHE A 269 14.18 0.94 2.37
C PHE A 269 13.34 -0.04 3.19
N PHE A 270 13.05 0.27 4.46
CA PHE A 270 12.31 -0.66 5.32
C PHE A 270 10.85 -0.84 4.90
N PRO A 271 10.07 0.22 4.61
CA PRO A 271 8.69 0.07 4.12
C PRO A 271 8.59 -0.79 2.86
N VAL A 272 9.60 -0.77 1.99
CA VAL A 272 9.63 -1.61 0.78
C VAL A 272 10.18 -3.01 1.06
N MET A 273 11.21 -3.18 1.89
CA MET A 273 11.94 -4.45 1.95
C MET A 273 11.46 -5.41 3.04
N GLU A 274 10.85 -4.90 4.12
CA GLU A 274 10.64 -5.70 5.34
C GLU A 274 9.68 -6.88 5.15
N HIS A 275 8.65 -6.73 4.31
CA HIS A 275 7.69 -7.80 3.98
C HIS A 275 8.15 -8.70 2.82
N ARG A 276 9.38 -8.53 2.34
CA ARG A 276 9.96 -9.30 1.21
C ARG A 276 11.14 -10.17 1.62
N VAL A 277 11.65 -9.98 2.83
CA VAL A 277 12.79 -10.72 3.36
C VAL A 277 12.36 -11.44 4.62
N PHE A 278 12.52 -12.75 4.63
CA PHE A 278 12.11 -13.60 5.74
C PHE A 278 13.32 -14.32 6.32
N ALA A 279 13.53 -14.17 7.62
CA ALA A 279 14.59 -14.85 8.34
C ALA A 279 14.35 -16.38 8.42
N LYS A 280 15.44 -17.15 8.55
CA LYS A 280 15.38 -18.58 8.90
C LYS A 280 14.87 -18.79 10.31
N ASP A 281 15.29 -17.93 11.24
CA ASP A 281 14.74 -17.88 12.59
C ASP A 281 13.50 -16.99 12.62
N SER A 282 12.35 -17.57 12.25
CA SER A 282 11.06 -16.89 12.29
C SER A 282 10.49 -16.72 13.70
N ASN A 283 11.11 -17.34 14.72
CA ASN A 283 10.62 -17.27 16.09
C ASN A 283 11.08 -16.00 16.82
N THR A 284 12.14 -15.36 16.33
CA THR A 284 12.64 -14.10 16.89
C THR A 284 11.89 -12.91 16.28
N PRO A 285 11.10 -12.16 17.06
CA PRO A 285 10.42 -10.96 16.56
C PRO A 285 11.43 -9.95 16.01
N GLY A 286 11.18 -9.43 14.81
CA GLY A 286 12.05 -8.44 14.17
C GLY A 286 13.33 -8.99 13.53
N ALA A 287 13.51 -10.32 13.44
CA ALA A 287 14.69 -10.92 12.82
C ALA A 287 14.93 -10.42 11.38
N SER A 288 13.88 -10.32 10.55
CA SER A 288 13.98 -9.77 9.19
C SER A 288 14.50 -8.33 9.18
N ARG A 289 14.01 -7.49 10.10
CA ARG A 289 14.44 -6.10 10.22
C ARG A 289 15.90 -5.98 10.62
N GLN A 290 16.36 -6.80 11.58
CA GLN A 290 17.76 -6.83 12.01
C GLN A 290 18.71 -7.24 10.85
N ILE A 291 18.30 -8.22 10.04
CA ILE A 291 19.05 -8.62 8.84
C ILE A 291 19.16 -7.43 7.87
N LEU A 292 18.04 -6.76 7.60
CA LEU A 292 17.99 -5.60 6.71
C LEU A 292 18.84 -4.43 7.22
N GLU A 293 18.82 -4.14 8.53
CA GLU A 293 19.70 -3.14 9.15
C GLU A 293 21.18 -3.48 8.98
N GLY A 294 21.54 -4.76 9.12
CA GLY A 294 22.90 -5.25 8.88
C GLY A 294 23.32 -5.05 7.41
N ILE A 295 22.44 -5.41 6.48
CA ILE A 295 22.67 -5.23 5.03
C ILE A 295 22.85 -3.74 4.69
N LEU A 296 22.00 -2.86 5.20
CA LEU A 296 22.06 -1.43 4.93
C LEU A 296 23.38 -0.80 5.40
N LYS A 297 23.94 -1.28 6.52
CA LYS A 297 25.25 -0.86 7.05
C LYS A 297 26.43 -1.46 6.28
N GLN A 298 26.29 -2.67 5.73
CA GLN A 298 27.36 -3.37 5.03
C GLN A 298 27.53 -2.89 3.58
N VAL A 299 26.43 -2.62 2.87
CA VAL A 299 26.47 -2.23 1.47
C VAL A 299 26.95 -0.78 1.36
N ARG A 300 28.06 -0.58 0.65
CA ARG A 300 28.67 0.73 0.48
C ARG A 300 27.73 1.68 -0.27
N VAL A 301 27.46 2.83 0.34
CA VAL A 301 26.71 3.92 -0.27
C VAL A 301 27.59 4.58 -1.35
N PRO A 302 27.08 4.81 -2.58
CA PRO A 302 27.80 5.56 -3.60
C PRO A 302 28.06 7.00 -3.14
N LYS A 303 29.15 7.59 -3.65
CA LYS A 303 29.57 8.96 -3.32
C LYS A 303 28.99 9.96 -4.29
#